data_AF-A0A2T2TF51-F1
#
_entry.id   AF-A0A2T2TF51-F1
#
_cell.length_a   1.000
_cell.length_b   1.000
_cell.length_c   1.000
_cell.angle_alpha   90.00
_cell.angle_beta   90.00
_cell.angle_gamma   90.00
#
_symmetry.space_group_name_H-M   'P 1'
#
loop_
_entity.id
_entity.type
_entity.pdbx_description
1 polymer ?
#
loop_
_entity_poly.entity_id
_entity_poly.type
_entity_poly.pdbx_seq_one_letter_code
_entity_poly.pdbx_strand_id
1 'polypeptide(L)' 'MNKAKRHLLLILDGWGLAEDPSVSAVDAADTPFVDGLYDQHPHGILEASGLGVGLPEGQMGNSEVG' A
#
# COMPACT_ATOMS: atom_id res chain seq x y z
N MET A 1 -4.05 31.11 15.68
CA MET A 1 -2.81 30.32 15.53
C MET A 1 -2.80 29.72 14.14
N ASN A 2 -1.85 30.10 13.28
CA ASN A 2 -1.70 29.47 11.97
C ASN A 2 -1.14 28.06 12.20
N LYS A 3 -2.00 27.05 12.18
CA LYS A 3 -1.62 25.66 12.41
C LYS A 3 -0.75 25.25 11.23
N ALA A 4 0.56 25.08 11.46
CA ALA A 4 1.49 24.68 10.41
C ALA A 4 0.94 23.47 9.65
N LYS A 5 0.88 23.55 8.31
CA LYS A 5 0.48 22.42 7.48
C LYS A 5 1.52 21.32 7.67
N ARG A 6 1.09 20.19 8.22
CA ARG A 6 1.93 19.01 8.42
C ARG A 6 1.67 18.03 7.30
N HIS A 7 2.75 17.48 6.75
CA HIS A 7 2.70 16.41 5.77
C HIS A 7 3.12 15.12 6.47
N LEU A 8 2.47 14.00 6.13
CA LEU A 8 2.73 12.68 6.68
C LEU A 8 2.88 11.70 5.52
N LEU A 9 3.94 10.90 5.55
CA LEU A 9 4.04 9.65 4.79
C LEU A 9 3.80 8.51 5.77
N LEU A 10 2.84 7.66 5.47
CA LEU A 10 2.52 6.46 6.25
C LEU A 10 2.77 5.24 5.36
N ILE A 11 3.60 4.32 5.83
CA ILE A 11 3.90 3.05 5.14
C ILE A 11 3.32 1.93 6.00
N LEU A 12 2.38 1.18 5.43
CA LEU A 12 1.90 -0.07 5.99
C LEU A 12 2.74 -1.19 5.37
N ASP A 13 3.81 -1.62 6.05
CA ASP A 13 4.73 -2.63 5.52
C ASP A 13 3.99 -3.96 5.28
N GLY A 14 4.17 -4.54 4.10
CA GLY A 14 3.45 -5.75 3.67
C GLY A 14 1.97 -5.56 3.31
N TRP A 15 1.48 -4.32 3.21
CA TRP A 15 0.09 -4.03 2.79
C TRP A 15 -0.01 -3.86 1.27
N GLY A 16 -0.55 -4.86 0.59
CA GLY A 16 -0.70 -4.87 -0.87
C GLY A 16 -2.06 -5.39 -1.32
N LEU A 17 -2.30 -5.30 -2.64
CA LEU A 17 -3.45 -5.91 -3.29
C LEU A 17 -3.09 -7.34 -3.68
N ALA A 18 -3.83 -8.31 -3.17
CA ALA A 18 -3.60 -9.71 -3.49
C ALA A 18 -4.18 -10.08 -4.86
N GLU A 19 -3.47 -10.91 -5.62
CA GLU A 19 -4.00 -11.52 -6.85
C GLU A 19 -5.17 -12.47 -6.54
N ASP A 20 -5.08 -13.18 -5.42
CA ASP A 20 -6.15 -14.01 -4.87
C ASP A 20 -6.57 -13.49 -3.48
N PRO A 21 -7.71 -12.75 -3.40
CA PRO A 21 -8.22 -12.24 -2.13
C PRO A 21 -8.58 -13.34 -1.11
N SER A 22 -8.82 -14.59 -1.53
CA SER A 22 -9.24 -15.66 -0.62
C SER A 22 -8.16 -16.12 0.35
N VAL A 23 -6.89 -15.81 0.04
CA VAL A 23 -5.73 -16.12 0.88
C VAL A 23 -5.12 -14.88 1.54
N SER A 24 -5.72 -13.71 1.33
CA SER A 24 -5.21 -12.42 1.78
C SER A 24 -5.70 -12.07 3.18
N ALA A 25 -4.77 -11.85 4.11
CA ALA A 25 -5.10 -11.38 5.44
C ALA A 25 -5.63 -9.93 5.44
N VAL A 26 -5.23 -9.12 4.46
CA VAL A 26 -5.72 -7.74 4.29
C VAL A 26 -7.19 -7.77 3.87
N ASP A 27 -7.54 -8.56 2.86
CA ASP A 27 -8.91 -8.66 2.36
C ASP A 27 -9.86 -9.36 3.36
N ALA A 28 -9.32 -10.23 4.24
CA ALA A 28 -10.09 -10.91 5.27
C ALA A 28 -10.29 -10.06 6.55
N ALA A 29 -9.57 -8.94 6.70
CA ALA A 29 -9.63 -8.12 7.90
C ALA A 29 -10.80 -7.11 7.87
N ASP A 30 -11.31 -6.76 9.04
CA ASP A 30 -12.25 -5.63 9.21
C ASP A 30 -11.43 -4.34 9.37
N THR A 31 -11.26 -3.58 8.28
CA THR A 31 -10.35 -2.42 8.20
C THR A 31 -11.06 -1.10 7.89
N PRO A 32 -12.17 -0.76 8.59
CA PRO A 32 -13.11 0.28 8.17
C PRO A 32 -12.49 1.68 8.07
N PHE A 33 -11.42 1.95 8.82
CA PHE A 33 -10.69 3.20 8.69
C PHE A 33 -9.91 3.27 7.38
N VAL A 34 -9.15 2.22 7.03
CA VAL A 34 -8.34 2.18 5.80
C VAL A 34 -9.26 2.08 4.58
N ASP A 35 -10.30 1.26 4.66
CA ASP A 35 -11.31 1.10 3.60
C ASP A 35 -11.97 2.46 3.29
N GLY A 36 -12.34 3.19 4.34
CA GLY A 36 -12.90 4.53 4.21
C GLY A 36 -11.96 5.54 3.55
N LEU A 37 -10.64 5.38 3.64
CA LEU A 37 -9.70 6.24 2.93
C LEU A 37 -9.77 6.03 1.42
N TYR A 38 -9.92 4.79 0.96
CA TYR A 38 -10.07 4.48 -0.46
C TYR A 38 -11.40 5.04 -1.01
N ASP A 39 -12.48 4.97 -0.25
CA ASP A 39 -13.78 5.50 -0.68
C ASP A 39 -13.87 7.03 -0.70
N GLN A 40 -13.21 7.70 0.26
CA GLN A 40 -13.43 9.14 0.52
C GLN A 40 -12.34 10.04 -0.07
N HIS A 41 -11.19 9.48 -0.46
CA HIS A 41 -10.05 10.25 -0.93
C HIS A 41 -9.47 9.68 -2.23
N PRO A 42 -8.87 10.53 -3.09
CA PRO A 42 -8.19 10.06 -4.28
C PRO A 42 -7.07 9.08 -3.91
N HIS A 43 -7.05 7.92 -4.58
CA HIS A 43 -6.04 6.89 -4.40
C HIS A 43 -5.62 6.30 -5.76
N GLY A 44 -4.52 5.57 -5.76
CA GLY A 44 -3.98 4.89 -6.93
C GLY A 44 -3.16 3.68 -6.52
N ILE A 45 -2.77 2.88 -7.51
CA ILE A 45 -2.00 1.64 -7.34
C ILE A 45 -0.61 1.85 -7.93
N LEU A 46 0.42 1.35 -7.25
CA LEU A 46 1.82 1.40 -7.69
C LEU A 46 2.40 -0.01 -7.76
N GLU A 47 3.29 -0.24 -8.72
CA GLU A 47 4.12 -1.45 -8.75
C GLU A 47 5.24 -1.32 -7.71
N ALA A 48 5.30 -2.28 -6.78
CA ALA A 48 6.29 -2.33 -5.70
C ALA A 48 7.20 -3.56 -5.77
N SER A 49 7.31 -4.19 -6.94
CA SER A 49 8.10 -5.41 -7.17
C SER A 49 8.61 -5.48 -8.61
N GLY A 50 9.49 -6.44 -8.89
CA GLY A 50 10.06 -6.67 -10.21
C GLY A 50 10.70 -5.43 -10.84
N LEU A 51 10.51 -5.27 -12.14
CA LEU A 51 11.12 -4.18 -12.91
C LEU A 51 10.67 -2.79 -12.43
N GLY A 52 9.46 -2.66 -11.87
CA GLY A 52 8.91 -1.40 -11.35
C GLY A 52 9.75 -0.78 -10.23
N VAL A 53 10.56 -1.59 -9.53
CA VAL A 53 11.47 -1.14 -8.46
C VAL A 53 12.93 -1.52 -8.74
N GLY A 54 13.27 -1.86 -9.99
CA GLY A 54 14.64 -2.20 -10.39
C GLY A 54 15.09 -3.61 -10.05
N LEU A 55 14.17 -4.51 -9.70
CA LEU A 55 14.44 -5.93 -9.52
C LEU A 55 14.21 -6.72 -10.82
N PRO A 56 14.80 -7.92 -10.95
CA PRO A 56 14.44 -8.86 -12.02
C PRO A 56 12.94 -9.12 -12.13
N GLU A 57 12.47 -9.42 -13.35
CA GLU A 57 11.06 -9.77 -13.61
C GLU A 57 10.60 -10.93 -12.70
N GLY A 58 9.41 -10.79 -12.10
CA GLY A 58 8.83 -11.78 -11.18
C GLY A 58 9.43 -11.81 -9.77
N GLN A 59 10.46 -11.00 -9.48
CA GLN A 59 11.03 -10.94 -8.14
C GLN A 59 10.16 -10.08 -7.21
N MET A 60 9.78 -10.66 -6.08
CA MET A 60 9.05 -9.96 -5.02
C MET A 60 9.85 -8.77 -4.46
N GLY A 61 9.15 -7.68 -4.16
CA GLY A 61 9.71 -6.52 -3.46
C GLY A 61 10.04 -6.82 -1.99
N ASN A 62 10.71 -5.87 -1.34
CA ASN A 62 11.07 -5.96 0.08
C ASN A 62 11.33 -4.55 0.65
N SER A 63 11.48 -4.47 1.97
CA SER A 63 11.60 -3.19 2.70
C SER A 63 12.91 -2.43 2.45
N GLU A 64 13.95 -3.05 1.86
CA GLU A 64 15.20 -2.35 1.51
C GLU A 64 15.10 -1.68 0.14
N VAL A 65 14.38 -2.31 -0.79
CA VAL A 65 14.22 -1.83 -2.17
C VAL A 65 13.13 -0.76 -2.28
N GLY A 66 12.05 -0.88 -1.51
CA GLY A 66 10.92 0.07 -1.49
C GLY A 66 11.25 1.38 -0.79
#